data_AF-A0A1F3Z7U5-F1
#
_entry.id   AF-A0A1F3Z7U5-F1
#
_cell.length_a   1.000
_cell.length_b   1.000
_cell.length_c   1.000
_cell.angle_alpha   90.00
_cell.angle_beta   90.00
_cell.angle_gamma   90.00
#
_symmetry.space_group_name_H-M   'P 1'
#
loop_
_entity.id
_entity.type
_entity.pdbx_description
1 polymer ?
#
loop_
_entity_poly.entity_id
_entity_poly.type
_entity_poly.pdbx_seq_one_letter_code
_entity_poly.pdbx_strand_id
1 'polypeptide(L)'
;MDSAKVFMTGRSQAVRLPKAYRFDADEVLIERQSDGALLLRPKQKPRLGERLRAILRKVPADPAFMRPEQPPLERDGQWWATHGFEATTPSKRRAKR
;
A
#
# COMPACT_ATOMS: atom_id res chain seq x y z
N MET A 1 12.26 17.06 -28.45
CA MET A 1 11.76 17.73 -27.23
C MET A 1 10.25 17.51 -27.22
N ASP A 2 9.76 16.68 -26.31
CA ASP A 2 8.33 16.36 -26.26
C ASP A 2 7.55 17.49 -25.58
N SER A 3 6.35 17.75 -26.07
CA SER A 3 5.46 18.78 -25.52
C SER A 3 4.16 18.15 -25.04
N ALA A 4 3.53 18.80 -24.06
CA ALA A 4 2.28 18.38 -23.48
C ALA A 4 1.28 19.53 -23.50
N LYS A 5 0.00 19.21 -23.70
CA LYS A 5 -1.05 20.23 -23.71
C LYS A 5 -1.39 20.65 -22.28
N VAL A 6 -1.32 21.95 -22.03
CA VAL A 6 -1.86 22.59 -20.82
C VAL A 6 -3.34 22.93 -21.07
N PHE A 7 -4.21 22.64 -20.11
CA PHE A 7 -5.64 22.91 -20.19
C PHE A 7 -6.21 23.24 -18.82
N MET A 8 -7.44 23.75 -18.78
CA MET A 8 -8.17 24.03 -17.54
C MET A 8 -9.13 22.88 -17.22
N THR A 9 -9.19 22.50 -15.95
CA THR A 9 -10.20 21.61 -15.39
C THR A 9 -10.89 22.32 -14.23
N GLY A 10 -12.11 22.80 -14.47
CA GLY A 10 -12.79 23.72 -13.55
C GLY A 10 -11.97 24.99 -13.31
N ARG A 11 -11.59 25.24 -12.05
CA ARG A 11 -10.75 26.38 -11.63
C ARG A 11 -9.25 26.07 -11.59
N SER A 12 -8.86 24.85 -11.95
CA SER A 12 -7.47 24.37 -11.85
C SER A 12 -6.83 24.24 -13.23
N GLN A 13 -5.52 24.48 -13.30
CA GLN A 13 -4.71 24.19 -14.48
C GLN A 13 -4.20 22.74 -14.41
N ALA A 14 -4.18 22.06 -15.56
CA ALA A 14 -3.73 20.68 -15.70
C ALA A 14 -2.86 20.49 -16.95
N VAL A 15 -1.99 19.47 -16.91
CA VAL A 15 -1.14 19.07 -18.04
C VAL A 15 -1.52 17.65 -18.46
N ARG A 16 -1.78 17.43 -19.75
CA ARG A 16 -2.05 16.09 -20.28
C ARG A 16 -0.73 15.35 -20.49
N LEU A 17 -0.44 14.38 -19.63
CA LEU A 17 0.75 13.52 -19.77
C LEU A 17 0.62 12.57 -20.97
N PRO A 18 1.56 12.61 -21.94
CA PRO A 18 1.65 11.62 -23.00
C PRO A 18 1.87 10.21 -22.45
N LYS A 19 1.56 9.18 -23.25
CA LYS A 19 1.63 7.77 -22.82
C LYS A 19 3.00 7.38 -22.25
N ALA A 20 4.09 7.90 -22.83
CA ALA A 20 5.46 7.62 -22.41
C ALA A 20 5.83 8.16 -21.01
N TYR A 21 5.07 9.14 -20.49
CA TYR A 21 5.35 9.82 -19.22
C TYR A 21 4.27 9.59 -18.16
N ARG A 22 3.47 8.52 -18.30
CA ARG A 22 2.45 8.18 -17.30
C ARG A 22 3.09 7.62 -16.04
N PHE A 23 2.61 8.06 -14.89
CA PHE A 23 3.00 7.51 -13.59
C PHE A 23 2.18 6.25 -13.27
N ASP A 24 2.82 5.29 -12.61
CA ASP A 24 2.14 4.17 -11.93
C ASP A 24 1.82 4.57 -10.46
N ALA A 25 1.08 5.66 -10.31
CA ALA A 25 0.68 6.21 -9.02
C ALA A 25 -0.57 7.09 -9.18
N ASP A 26 -1.39 7.16 -8.14
CA ASP A 26 -2.60 8.01 -8.13
C ASP A 26 -2.29 9.48 -7.80
N GLU A 27 -1.15 9.75 -7.15
CA GLU A 27 -0.74 11.08 -6.71
C GLU A 27 0.74 11.30 -6.99
N VAL A 28 1.12 12.57 -7.22
CA VAL A 28 2.52 13.00 -7.34
C VAL A 28 2.81 14.13 -6.36
N LEU A 29 4.04 14.15 -5.85
CA LEU A 29 4.64 15.30 -5.19
C LEU A 29 5.11 16.29 -6.25
N ILE A 30 4.88 17.57 -6.02
CA ILE A 30 5.27 18.67 -6.92
C ILE A 30 6.27 19.54 -6.20
N GLU A 31 7.45 19.72 -6.78
CA GLU A 31 8.51 20.60 -6.28
C GLU A 31 8.84 21.64 -7.34
N ARG A 32 8.80 22.92 -6.98
CA ARG A 32 9.19 24.01 -7.88
C ARG A 32 10.67 24.31 -7.71
N GLN A 33 11.43 24.17 -8.80
CA GLN A 33 12.85 24.49 -8.86
C GLN A 33 13.06 26.00 -9.03
N SER A 34 14.28 26.47 -8.76
CA SER A 34 14.64 27.90 -8.82
C SER A 34 14.58 28.47 -10.24
N ASP A 35 14.80 27.64 -11.26
CA ASP A 35 14.67 27.99 -12.68
C ASP A 35 13.20 28.01 -13.18
N GLY A 36 12.25 27.77 -12.28
CA GLY A 36 10.82 27.72 -12.59
C GLY A 36 10.31 26.36 -13.07
N ALA A 37 11.19 25.36 -13.22
CA ALA A 37 10.78 24.01 -13.58
C ALA A 37 9.95 23.34 -12.47
N LEU A 38 9.06 22.44 -12.87
CA LEU A 38 8.28 21.61 -11.95
C LEU A 38 8.81 20.18 -11.98
N LEU A 39 9.29 19.70 -10.84
CA LEU A 39 9.71 18.33 -10.66
C LEU A 39 8.55 17.52 -10.05
N LEU A 40 8.14 16.47 -10.75
CA LEU A 40 7.05 15.58 -10.35
C LEU A 40 7.62 14.23 -9.92
N ARG A 41 7.30 13.79 -8.68
CA ARG A 41 7.71 12.47 -8.17
C ARG A 41 6.48 11.67 -7.74
N PRO A 42 6.36 10.37 -8.07
CA PRO A 42 5.22 9.58 -7.63
C PRO A 42 5.16 9.52 -6.10
N LYS A 43 4.00 9.82 -5.53
CA LYS A 43 3.78 9.74 -4.10
C LYS A 43 3.50 8.28 -3.74
N GLN A 44 4.46 7.64 -3.08
CA GLN A 44 4.30 6.27 -2.63
C GLN A 44 3.15 6.20 -1.62
N LYS A 45 2.14 5.36 -1.90
CA LYS A 45 1.16 5.01 -0.90
C LYS A 45 1.83 4.06 0.09
N PRO A 46 1.89 4.38 1.40
CA PRO A 46 2.37 3.43 2.38
C PRO A 46 1.57 2.14 2.27
N ARG A 47 2.25 1.00 2.38
CA ARG A 47 1.59 -0.32 2.31
C ARG A 47 0.50 -0.37 3.38
N LEU A 48 -0.55 -1.17 3.16
CA LEU A 48 -1.66 -1.28 4.13
C LEU A 48 -1.15 -1.53 5.56
N GLY A 49 -0.15 -2.39 5.73
CA GLY A 49 0.47 -2.65 7.03
C GLY A 49 1.20 -1.46 7.65
N GLU A 50 1.84 -0.60 6.84
CA GLU A 50 2.47 0.64 7.33
C GLU A 50 1.43 1.67 7.73
N ARG A 51 0.35 1.80 6.94
CA ARG A 51 -0.79 2.65 7.27
C ARG A 51 -1.44 2.23 8.58
N LEU A 52 -1.74 0.93 8.71
CA LEU A 52 -2.34 0.37 9.92
C LEU A 52 -1.43 0.58 11.13
N ARG A 53 -0.12 0.33 11.00
CA ARG A 53 0.85 0.58 12.06
C ARG A 53 0.90 2.05 12.49
N ALA A 54 0.87 2.98 11.54
CA ALA A 54 0.85 4.41 11.84
C ALA A 54 -0.43 4.83 12.59
N ILE A 55 -1.57 4.21 12.28
CA ILE A 55 -2.83 4.42 12.99
C ILE A 55 -2.76 3.83 14.40
N LEU A 56 -2.35 2.57 14.54
CA LEU A 56 -2.26 1.88 15.83
C LEU A 56 -1.31 2.57 16.81
N ARG A 57 -0.20 3.16 16.33
CA ARG A 57 0.71 3.94 17.19
C ARG A 57 0.08 5.18 17.84
N LYS A 58 -1.01 5.70 17.28
CA LYS A 58 -1.74 6.84 17.86
C LYS A 58 -2.77 6.39 18.89
N VAL A 59 -3.08 5.09 18.94
CA VAL A 59 -3.98 4.53 19.94
C VAL A 59 -3.15 4.28 21.21
N PRO A 60 -3.45 4.94 22.33
CA PRO A 60 -2.75 4.68 23.58
C PRO A 60 -2.98 3.23 24.01
N ALA A 61 -1.95 2.61 24.59
CA ALA A 61 -2.13 1.29 25.21
C ALA A 61 -3.12 1.42 26.37
N ASP A 62 -4.03 0.46 26.47
CA ASP A 62 -4.91 0.33 27.63
C ASP A 62 -4.13 -0.36 28.76
N PRO A 63 -3.80 0.34 29.86
CA PRO A 63 -3.05 -0.25 30.97
C PRO A 63 -3.87 -1.29 31.75
N ALA A 64 -5.19 -1.29 31.63
CA ALA A 64 -6.06 -2.28 32.24
C ALA A 64 -6.21 -3.54 31.38
N PHE A 65 -5.73 -3.51 30.12
CA PHE A 65 -5.77 -4.68 29.25
C PHE A 65 -4.78 -5.74 29.74
N MET A 66 -5.31 -6.79 30.36
CA MET A 66 -4.57 -8.03 30.60
C MET A 66 -4.90 -9.03 29.49
N ARG A 67 -3.86 -9.48 28.78
CA ARG A 67 -4.02 -10.59 27.83
C ARG A 67 -4.53 -11.82 28.61
N PRO A 68 -5.69 -12.40 28.25
CA PRO A 68 -6.19 -13.58 28.94
C PRO A 68 -5.24 -14.77 28.72
N GLU A 69 -5.23 -15.70 29.66
CA GLU A 69 -4.56 -16.98 29.47
C GLU A 69 -5.15 -17.67 28.24
N GLN A 70 -4.28 -18.02 27.29
CA GLN A 70 -4.71 -18.76 26.11
C GLN A 70 -4.70 -20.25 26.47
N PRO A 71 -5.82 -20.98 26.29
CA PRO A 71 -5.81 -22.41 26.50
C PRO A 71 -4.81 -23.08 25.53
N PRO A 72 -4.33 -24.28 25.85
CA PRO A 72 -3.61 -25.09 24.89
C PRO A 72 -4.39 -25.15 23.57
N LEU A 73 -3.69 -24.97 22.46
CA LEU A 73 -4.30 -25.12 21.14
C LEU A 73 -4.89 -26.52 21.04
N GLU A 74 -6.20 -26.62 20.80
CA GLU A 74 -6.89 -27.89 20.56
C GLU A 74 -6.26 -28.66 19.38
N ARG A 75 -5.64 -27.92 18.45
CA ARG A 75 -4.85 -28.44 17.33
C ARG A 75 -3.37 -28.16 17.55
N ASP A 76 -2.77 -28.90 18.46
CA ASP A 76 -1.34 -28.89 18.72
C ASP A 76 -0.54 -29.70 17.67
N GLY A 77 0.77 -29.79 17.83
CA GLY A 77 1.63 -30.52 16.90
C GLY A 77 1.28 -32.01 16.76
N GLN A 78 0.73 -32.64 17.79
CA GLN A 78 0.32 -34.05 17.77
C GLN A 78 -0.99 -34.26 17.00
N TRP A 79 -1.91 -33.31 17.12
CA TRP A 79 -3.13 -33.27 16.31
C TRP A 79 -2.81 -33.22 14.81
N TRP A 80 -1.88 -32.35 14.40
CA TRP A 80 -1.40 -32.24 13.01
C TRP A 80 -0.60 -33.46 12.53
N ALA A 81 0.16 -34.11 13.42
CA ALA A 81 0.87 -35.35 13.09
C ALA A 81 -0.10 -36.52 12.81
N THR A 82 -1.26 -36.51 13.47
CA THR A 82 -2.27 -37.59 13.38
C THR A 82 -3.24 -37.38 12.21
N HIS A 83 -3.70 -36.15 11.99
CA HIS A 83 -4.69 -35.83 10.95
C HIS A 83 -4.06 -35.34 9.64
N GLY A 84 -2.74 -35.14 9.65
CA GLY A 84 -2.00 -34.52 8.57
C GLY A 84 -2.23 -33.01 8.49
N PHE A 85 -1.24 -32.27 8.00
CA PHE A 85 -1.48 -30.96 7.43
C PHE A 85 -1.88 -31.19 5.97
N GLU A 86 -3.17 -31.10 5.63
CA GLU A 86 -3.53 -30.89 4.23
C GLU A 86 -3.03 -29.48 3.88
N ALA A 87 -1.77 -29.41 3.44
CA ALA A 87 -1.29 -28.25 2.73
C ALA A 87 -2.24 -28.09 1.56
N THR A 88 -3.15 -27.11 1.66
CA THR A 88 -3.86 -26.62 0.50
C THR A 88 -2.77 -26.25 -0.47
N THR A 89 -2.59 -27.08 -1.51
CA THR A 89 -1.58 -26.84 -2.54
C THR A 89 -1.75 -25.38 -2.92
N PRO A 90 -0.69 -24.54 -2.84
CA PRO A 90 -0.86 -23.13 -3.12
C PRO A 90 -1.47 -23.04 -4.50
N SER A 91 -2.74 -22.63 -4.56
CA SER A 91 -3.48 -22.51 -5.80
C SER A 91 -2.60 -21.66 -6.69
N LYS A 92 -2.18 -22.22 -7.83
CA LYS A 92 -1.34 -21.55 -8.81
C LYS A 92 -2.01 -20.20 -9.06
N ARG A 93 -1.47 -19.14 -8.45
CA ARG A 93 -1.93 -17.79 -8.70
C ARG A 93 -1.77 -17.63 -10.20
N ARG A 94 -2.91 -17.61 -10.89
CA ARG A 94 -3.02 -17.36 -12.32
C ARG A 94 -2.22 -16.08 -12.53
N ALA A 95 -1.06 -16.19 -13.17
CA ALA A 95 -0.33 -15.05 -13.69
C ALA A 95 -1.29 -14.38 -14.68
N LYS A 96 -2.06 -13.40 -14.20
CA LYS A 96 -2.90 -12.59 -15.05
C LYS A 96 -1.98 -11.49 -15.58
N ARG A 97 -1.63 -11.70 -16.85
CA ARG A 97 -1.06 -10.73 -17.78
C ARG A 97 -1.75 -9.37 -17.69
#